data_AF-A0A958ILG4-F1
#
_entry.id   AF-A0A958ILG4-F1
#
_cell.length_a   1.000
_cell.length_b   1.000
_cell.length_c   1.000
_cell.angle_alpha   90.00
_cell.angle_beta   90.00
_cell.angle_gamma   90.00
#
_symmetry.space_group_name_H-M   'P 1'
#
loop_
_entity.id
_entity.type
_entity.pdbx_description
1 polymer ?
#
loop_
_entity_poly.entity_id
_entity_poly.type
_entity_poly.pdbx_seq_one_letter_code
_entity_poly.pdbx_strand_id
1 'polypeptide(L)'
;MKCPRCGLIVTDEVPACEGCHFTIADLDKLLPKPPQQNGSVNDFAGLFSQDEQQLLTEQLIEFSQKYAGELVIITIQNTNPVKASEYVFWLFNRWQIGDDRHKGIAILLAEENRRVESEVGYGWEPIISDPESGEILDTVVVPQLKNGDYFSAMQTAIREIDKLMQSNL
;
A
#
# COMPACT_ATOMS: atom_id res chain seq x y z
N MET A 1 -5.48 -11.98 -1.08
CA MET A 1 -5.56 -10.66 -0.41
C MET A 1 -6.80 -10.62 0.46
N LYS A 2 -6.89 -9.68 1.40
CA LYS A 2 -8.11 -9.51 2.20
C LYS A 2 -9.08 -8.59 1.48
N CYS A 3 -10.37 -8.90 1.58
CA CYS A 3 -11.42 -8.06 1.03
C CYS A 3 -11.41 -6.70 1.75
N PRO A 4 -11.34 -5.56 1.02
CA PRO A 4 -11.26 -4.24 1.63
C PRO A 4 -12.55 -3.80 2.34
N ARG A 5 -13.64 -4.59 2.22
CA ARG A 5 -14.94 -4.32 2.86
C ARG A 5 -15.21 -5.15 4.11
N CYS A 6 -14.81 -6.42 4.13
CA CYS A 6 -15.13 -7.33 5.24
C CYS A 6 -13.96 -8.17 5.75
N GLY A 7 -12.76 -8.03 5.18
CA GLY A 7 -11.54 -8.69 5.65
C GLY A 7 -11.41 -10.18 5.33
N LEU A 8 -12.42 -10.80 4.72
CA LEU A 8 -12.32 -12.19 4.25
C LEU A 8 -11.30 -12.33 3.11
N ILE A 9 -10.65 -13.48 3.02
CA ILE A 9 -9.68 -13.76 1.96
C ILE A 9 -10.40 -13.82 0.60
N VAL A 10 -9.81 -13.15 -0.39
CA VAL A 10 -10.19 -13.15 -1.80
C VAL A 10 -8.97 -13.56 -2.61
N THR A 11 -9.17 -14.47 -3.57
CA THR A 11 -8.12 -15.02 -4.46
C THR A 11 -8.49 -14.75 -5.92
N ASP A 12 -7.53 -14.90 -6.82
CA ASP A 12 -7.78 -14.76 -8.27
C ASP A 12 -8.78 -15.80 -8.79
N GLU A 13 -8.92 -16.94 -8.10
CA GLU A 13 -9.91 -17.99 -8.39
C GLU A 13 -11.33 -17.63 -7.93
N VAL A 14 -11.46 -16.75 -6.93
CA VAL A 14 -12.73 -16.34 -6.31
C VAL A 14 -12.89 -14.83 -6.52
N PRO A 15 -13.36 -14.39 -7.71
CA PRO A 15 -13.37 -12.97 -8.09
C PRO A 15 -14.40 -12.12 -7.33
N ALA A 16 -15.30 -12.77 -6.57
CA ALA A 16 -16.29 -12.11 -5.73
C ALA A 16 -16.13 -12.58 -4.28
N CYS A 17 -16.01 -11.64 -3.34
CA CYS A 17 -15.89 -11.96 -1.92
C CYS A 17 -17.13 -12.71 -1.43
N GLU A 18 -16.95 -13.90 -0.84
CA GLU A 18 -18.07 -14.73 -0.37
C GLU A 18 -18.90 -14.09 0.76
N GLY A 19 -18.32 -13.17 1.54
CA GLY A 19 -19.03 -12.54 2.66
C GLY A 19 -19.85 -11.32 2.27
N CYS A 20 -19.34 -10.47 1.38
CA CYS A 20 -20.00 -9.20 1.03
C CYS A 20 -20.30 -9.03 -0.47
N HIS A 21 -20.01 -10.05 -1.29
CA HIS A 21 -20.18 -10.08 -2.74
C HIS A 21 -19.44 -8.97 -3.50
N PHE A 22 -18.48 -8.33 -2.86
CA PHE A 22 -17.60 -7.33 -3.46
C PHE A 22 -16.77 -7.93 -4.59
N THR A 23 -16.70 -7.24 -5.72
CA THR A 23 -15.75 -7.53 -6.81
C THR A 23 -14.88 -6.32 -7.10
N ILE A 24 -13.64 -6.54 -7.55
CA ILE A 24 -12.79 -5.43 -8.01
C ILE A 24 -13.41 -4.71 -9.23
N ALA A 25 -14.20 -5.41 -10.04
CA ALA A 25 -14.95 -4.84 -11.15
C ALA A 25 -15.98 -3.79 -10.72
N ASP A 26 -16.42 -3.80 -9.47
CA ASP A 26 -17.27 -2.73 -8.92
C ASP A 26 -16.47 -1.44 -8.73
N LEU A 27 -15.19 -1.53 -8.37
CA LEU A 27 -14.32 -0.37 -8.25
C LEU A 27 -13.95 0.22 -9.62
N ASP A 28 -13.74 -0.61 -10.65
CA ASP A 28 -13.47 -0.11 -12.01
C ASP A 28 -14.60 0.72 -12.60
N LYS A 29 -15.84 0.52 -12.13
CA LYS A 29 -17.00 1.32 -12.54
C LYS A 29 -17.06 2.66 -11.81
N LEU A 30 -16.49 2.74 -10.62
CA LEU A 30 -16.56 3.91 -9.73
C LEU A 30 -15.33 4.82 -9.85
N LEU A 31 -14.18 4.24 -10.17
CA LEU A 31 -12.89 4.92 -10.23
C LEU A 31 -12.49 5.22 -11.69
N PRO A 32 -11.71 6.28 -11.92
CA PRO A 32 -11.11 6.52 -13.23
C PRO A 32 -10.10 5.41 -13.57
N LYS A 33 -9.52 5.48 -14.77
CA LYS A 33 -8.35 4.64 -15.07
C LYS A 33 -7.26 4.88 -14.02
N PRO A 34 -6.57 3.81 -13.58
CA PRO A 34 -5.49 3.96 -12.62
C PRO A 34 -4.44 4.93 -13.18
N PRO A 35 -3.89 5.83 -12.36
CA PRO A 35 -2.76 6.64 -12.77
C PRO A 35 -1.59 5.72 -13.15
N GLN A 36 -0.71 6.22 -14.01
CA GLN A 36 0.45 5.45 -14.42
C GLN A 36 1.40 5.30 -13.23
N GLN A 37 1.76 4.07 -12.90
CA GLN A 37 2.82 3.79 -11.94
C GLN A 37 4.18 4.19 -12.53
N ASN A 38 5.00 4.88 -11.73
CA ASN A 38 6.35 5.27 -12.07
C ASN A 38 7.32 4.80 -10.98
N GLY A 39 7.68 3.51 -11.03
CA GLY A 39 8.53 2.90 -10.02
C GLY A 39 7.86 2.79 -8.64
N SER A 40 8.68 2.80 -7.59
CA SER A 40 8.24 2.48 -6.22
C SER A 40 7.71 3.68 -5.43
N VAL A 41 7.94 4.92 -5.89
CA VAL A 41 7.42 6.13 -5.25
C VAL A 41 6.53 6.89 -6.23
N ASN A 42 5.25 7.03 -5.88
CA ASN A 42 4.23 7.62 -6.74
C ASN A 42 3.56 8.79 -5.99
N ASP A 43 4.16 9.98 -6.09
CA ASP A 43 3.73 11.17 -5.35
C ASP A 43 2.74 12.03 -6.16
N PHE A 44 1.46 11.61 -6.24
CA PHE A 44 0.44 12.37 -6.96
C PHE A 44 -0.13 13.54 -6.15
N ALA A 45 0.09 13.56 -4.83
CA ALA A 45 -0.30 14.67 -3.98
C ALA A 45 0.74 15.81 -3.95
N GLY A 46 2.00 15.54 -4.34
CA GLY A 46 3.06 16.55 -4.31
C GLY A 46 3.58 16.81 -2.89
N LEU A 47 3.65 15.76 -2.07
CA LEU A 47 4.06 15.82 -0.67
C LEU A 47 5.57 15.73 -0.47
N PHE A 48 6.31 15.33 -1.51
CA PHE A 48 7.75 15.13 -1.44
C PHE A 48 8.48 16.03 -2.44
N SER A 49 9.57 16.63 -1.99
CA SER A 49 10.58 17.23 -2.86
C SER A 49 11.27 16.16 -3.72
N GLN A 50 11.98 16.60 -4.77
CA GLN A 50 12.70 15.70 -5.67
C GLN A 50 13.76 14.86 -4.93
N ASP A 51 14.50 15.47 -3.99
CA ASP A 51 15.53 14.79 -3.20
C ASP A 51 14.90 13.74 -2.27
N GLU A 52 13.76 14.05 -1.66
CA GLU A 52 13.01 13.10 -0.81
C GLU A 52 12.49 11.91 -1.64
N GLN A 53 11.94 12.16 -2.82
CA GLN A 53 11.51 11.08 -3.72
C GLN A 53 12.67 10.18 -4.13
N GLN A 54 13.84 10.76 -4.42
CA GLN A 54 15.04 9.99 -4.73
C GLN A 54 15.48 9.12 -3.54
N LEU A 55 15.56 9.70 -2.34
CA LEU A 55 15.95 8.95 -1.13
C LEU A 55 14.97 7.83 -0.79
N LEU A 56 13.66 8.05 -0.94
CA LEU A 56 12.66 6.99 -0.76
C LEU A 56 12.84 5.91 -1.84
N THR A 57 13.05 6.29 -3.10
CA THR A 57 13.24 5.35 -4.20
C THR A 57 14.46 4.45 -3.97
N GLU A 58 15.58 5.00 -3.54
CA GLU A 58 16.79 4.24 -3.22
C GLU A 58 16.53 3.20 -2.12
N GLN A 59 15.87 3.59 -1.02
CA GLN A 59 15.49 2.67 0.05
C GLN A 59 14.56 1.54 -0.44
N LEU A 60 13.59 1.85 -1.30
CA LEU A 60 12.66 0.85 -1.83
C LEU A 60 13.31 -0.11 -2.84
N ILE A 61 14.33 0.35 -3.58
CA ILE A 61 15.15 -0.51 -4.45
C ILE A 61 15.94 -1.51 -3.59
N GLU A 62 16.60 -1.05 -2.53
CA GLU A 62 17.32 -1.92 -1.59
C GLU A 62 16.39 -2.94 -0.93
N PHE A 63 15.21 -2.49 -0.49
CA PHE A 63 14.17 -3.37 0.06
C PHE A 63 13.78 -4.47 -0.93
N SER A 64 13.54 -4.10 -2.19
CA SER A 64 13.12 -5.04 -3.23
C SER A 64 14.19 -6.10 -3.52
N GLN A 65 15.46 -5.69 -3.60
CA GLN A 65 16.58 -6.60 -3.80
C GLN A 65 16.72 -7.60 -2.64
N LYS A 66 16.47 -7.15 -1.41
CA LYS A 66 16.61 -7.96 -0.20
C LYS A 66 15.54 -9.04 -0.08
N TYR A 67 14.29 -8.74 -0.42
CA TYR A 67 13.14 -9.63 -0.18
C TYR A 67 12.55 -10.28 -1.44
N ALA A 68 13.09 -9.95 -2.62
CA ALA A 68 12.58 -10.42 -3.91
C ALA A 68 11.07 -10.15 -4.10
N GLY A 69 10.63 -8.96 -3.71
CA GLY A 69 9.27 -8.42 -3.92
C GLY A 69 9.25 -6.89 -3.85
N GLU A 70 8.08 -6.28 -3.72
CA GLU A 70 7.89 -4.84 -3.94
C GLU A 70 7.29 -4.11 -2.74
N LEU A 71 7.89 -3.00 -2.33
CA LEU A 71 7.23 -2.04 -1.44
C LEU A 71 7.02 -0.74 -2.23
N VAL A 72 5.77 -0.29 -2.30
CA VAL A 72 5.37 0.87 -3.11
C VAL A 72 4.74 1.93 -2.21
N ILE A 73 5.22 3.17 -2.31
CA ILE A 73 4.63 4.34 -1.67
C ILE A 73 3.78 5.10 -2.68
N ILE A 74 2.57 5.47 -2.26
CA ILE A 74 1.59 6.15 -3.09
C ILE A 74 1.03 7.32 -2.28
N THR A 75 1.09 8.53 -2.81
CA THR A 75 0.36 9.68 -2.25
C THR A 75 -0.69 10.14 -3.25
N ILE A 76 -1.88 10.47 -2.76
CA ILE A 76 -2.98 11.02 -3.56
C ILE A 76 -3.71 12.08 -2.76
N GLN A 77 -4.38 12.98 -3.48
CA GLN A 77 -5.20 14.02 -2.85
C GLN A 77 -6.39 13.40 -2.11
N ASN A 78 -7.20 12.57 -2.78
CA ASN A 78 -8.31 11.86 -2.14
C ASN A 78 -8.69 10.55 -2.84
N THR A 79 -9.51 9.74 -2.17
CA THR A 79 -9.97 8.41 -2.64
C THR A 79 -11.43 8.38 -3.08
N ASN A 80 -12.09 9.54 -3.22
CA ASN A 80 -13.53 9.58 -3.47
C ASN A 80 -13.90 8.93 -4.82
N PRO A 81 -15.04 8.21 -4.90
CA PRO A 81 -16.08 8.05 -3.88
C PRO A 81 -15.89 6.85 -2.95
N VAL A 82 -14.73 6.20 -2.95
CA VAL A 82 -14.49 4.93 -2.23
C VAL A 82 -13.65 5.16 -0.97
N LYS A 83 -13.58 4.15 -0.09
CA LYS A 83 -12.68 4.19 1.07
C LYS A 83 -11.22 4.07 0.63
N ALA A 84 -10.30 4.58 1.46
CA ALA A 84 -8.87 4.43 1.20
C ALA A 84 -8.43 2.96 1.12
N SER A 85 -9.01 2.08 1.94
CA SER A 85 -8.77 0.63 1.89
C SER A 85 -9.19 0.02 0.54
N GLU A 86 -10.33 0.45 -0.02
CA GLU A 86 -10.77 0.00 -1.35
C GLU A 86 -9.87 0.55 -2.46
N TYR A 87 -9.39 1.78 -2.32
CA TYR A 87 -8.54 2.43 -3.31
C TYR A 87 -7.14 1.81 -3.36
N VAL A 88 -6.51 1.55 -2.20
CA VAL A 88 -5.20 0.89 -2.14
C VAL A 88 -5.29 -0.55 -2.66
N PHE A 89 -6.35 -1.29 -2.28
CA PHE A 89 -6.63 -2.62 -2.82
C PHE A 89 -6.75 -2.58 -4.35
N TRP A 90 -7.52 -1.62 -4.90
CA TRP A 90 -7.69 -1.47 -6.33
C TRP A 90 -6.40 -1.13 -7.06
N LEU A 91 -5.61 -0.18 -6.55
CA LEU A 91 -4.32 0.16 -7.15
C LEU A 91 -3.36 -1.02 -7.10
N PHE A 92 -3.25 -1.71 -5.97
CA PHE A 92 -2.39 -2.88 -5.81
C PHE A 92 -2.62 -3.90 -6.92
N ASN A 93 -3.88 -4.25 -7.15
CA ASN A 93 -4.29 -5.19 -8.18
C ASN A 93 -4.07 -4.65 -9.61
N ARG A 94 -4.42 -3.39 -9.86
CA ARG A 94 -4.34 -2.79 -11.20
C ARG A 94 -2.91 -2.52 -11.66
N TRP A 95 -2.02 -2.27 -10.71
CA TRP A 95 -0.59 -2.12 -10.95
C TRP A 95 0.17 -3.44 -10.86
N GLN A 96 -0.48 -4.53 -10.44
CA GLN A 96 0.14 -5.85 -10.28
C GLN A 96 1.37 -5.79 -9.36
N ILE A 97 1.23 -5.09 -8.23
CA ILE A 97 2.32 -4.88 -7.28
C ILE A 97 2.77 -6.23 -6.73
N GLY A 98 4.07 -6.49 -6.80
CA GLY A 98 4.64 -7.76 -6.37
C GLY A 98 4.40 -8.92 -7.32
N ASP A 99 4.19 -8.64 -8.62
CA ASP A 99 4.08 -9.58 -9.73
C ASP A 99 3.02 -10.69 -9.57
N ASP A 100 3.13 -11.78 -10.34
CA ASP A 100 2.23 -12.93 -10.29
C ASP A 100 2.26 -13.66 -8.95
N ARG A 101 3.28 -13.41 -8.12
CA ARG A 101 3.42 -13.98 -6.78
C ARG A 101 2.72 -13.13 -5.73
N HIS A 102 2.29 -11.91 -6.06
CA HIS A 102 1.76 -10.90 -5.14
C HIS A 102 2.66 -10.72 -3.91
N LYS A 103 3.97 -10.71 -4.14
CA LYS A 103 5.00 -10.42 -3.13
C LYS A 103 5.19 -8.92 -3.05
N GLY A 104 4.24 -8.23 -2.44
CA GLY A 104 4.31 -6.79 -2.35
C GLY A 104 3.48 -6.18 -1.23
N ILE A 105 3.81 -4.93 -0.89
CA ILE A 105 3.04 -4.04 -0.02
C ILE A 105 2.86 -2.71 -0.74
N ALA A 106 1.64 -2.19 -0.76
CA ALA A 106 1.38 -0.81 -1.09
C ALA A 106 1.09 -0.02 0.19
N ILE A 107 1.68 1.16 0.34
CA ILE A 107 1.32 2.15 1.36
C ILE A 107 0.71 3.34 0.64
N LEU A 108 -0.56 3.61 0.92
CA LEU A 108 -1.31 4.73 0.37
C LEU A 108 -1.51 5.80 1.43
N LEU A 109 -1.09 7.03 1.14
CA LEU A 109 -1.45 8.23 1.89
C LEU A 109 -2.44 9.07 1.08
N ALA A 110 -3.67 9.16 1.57
CA ALA A 110 -4.71 10.05 1.03
C ALA A 110 -4.77 11.33 1.88
N GLU A 111 -4.24 12.42 1.33
CA GLU A 111 -3.97 13.67 2.07
C GLU A 111 -5.24 14.33 2.61
N GLU A 112 -6.23 14.61 1.75
CA GLU A 112 -7.48 15.27 2.13
C GLU A 112 -8.32 14.38 3.07
N ASN A 113 -8.25 13.06 2.87
CA ASN A 113 -8.89 12.08 3.74
C ASN A 113 -8.20 11.96 5.11
N ARG A 114 -6.97 12.48 5.26
CA ARG A 114 -6.10 12.28 6.43
C ARG A 114 -5.99 10.80 6.83
N ARG A 115 -5.84 9.95 5.82
CA ARG A 115 -5.86 8.50 5.98
C ARG A 115 -4.64 7.88 5.32
N VAL A 116 -3.97 7.01 6.05
CA VAL A 116 -2.96 6.09 5.53
C VAL A 116 -3.54 4.68 5.59
N GLU A 117 -3.29 3.88 4.56
CA GLU A 117 -3.66 2.46 4.50
C GLU A 117 -2.50 1.68 3.89
N SER A 118 -2.40 0.40 4.25
CA SER A 118 -1.56 -0.56 3.55
C SER A 118 -2.42 -1.63 2.89
N GLU A 119 -1.90 -2.22 1.81
CA GLU A 119 -2.40 -3.48 1.25
C GLU A 119 -1.22 -4.44 1.17
N VAL A 120 -1.38 -5.64 1.72
CA VAL A 120 -0.37 -6.70 1.69
C VAL A 120 -0.81 -7.79 0.72
N GLY A 121 0.04 -8.04 -0.29
CA GLY A 121 -0.17 -9.12 -1.23
C GLY A 121 -0.03 -10.49 -0.56
N TYR A 122 -0.80 -11.48 -1.02
CA TYR A 122 -0.85 -12.79 -0.37
C TYR A 122 0.51 -13.52 -0.36
N GLY A 123 1.40 -13.19 -1.31
CA GLY A 123 2.73 -13.78 -1.40
C GLY A 123 3.63 -13.43 -0.20
N TRP A 124 3.25 -12.42 0.56
CA TRP A 124 3.92 -12.01 1.79
C TRP A 124 3.11 -12.23 3.07
N GLU A 125 1.83 -12.64 3.00
CA GLU A 125 1.04 -12.93 4.22
C GLU A 125 1.72 -13.91 5.21
N PRO A 126 2.49 -14.93 4.79
CA PRO A 126 3.23 -15.78 5.73
C PRO A 126 4.39 -15.09 6.47
N ILE A 127 4.85 -13.94 5.98
CA ILE A 127 6.00 -13.19 6.51
C ILE A 127 5.52 -11.93 7.23
N ILE A 128 4.57 -11.20 6.64
CA ILE A 128 3.96 -10.00 7.20
C ILE A 128 2.48 -10.01 6.86
N SER A 129 1.64 -9.86 7.87
CA SER A 129 0.20 -9.82 7.72
C SER A 129 -0.30 -8.38 7.61
N ASP A 130 -1.47 -8.23 7.00
CA ASP A 130 -2.18 -6.96 6.91
C ASP A 130 -2.35 -6.26 8.28
N PRO A 131 -2.77 -6.93 9.39
CA PRO A 131 -2.84 -6.33 10.72
C PRO A 131 -1.50 -5.84 11.26
N GLU A 132 -0.39 -6.56 11.03
CA GLU A 132 0.92 -6.12 11.50
C GLU A 132 1.39 -4.87 10.75
N SER A 133 1.15 -4.83 9.43
CA SER A 133 1.44 -3.63 8.63
C SER A 133 0.59 -2.43 9.07
N GLY A 134 -0.71 -2.66 9.35
CA GLY A 134 -1.61 -1.63 9.84
C GLY A 134 -1.22 -1.11 11.22
N GLU A 135 -0.78 -1.99 12.13
CA GLU A 135 -0.29 -1.59 13.45
C GLU A 135 0.96 -0.70 13.36
N ILE A 136 1.89 -0.98 12.44
CA ILE A 136 3.03 -0.07 12.16
C ILE A 136 2.51 1.30 11.73
N LEU A 137 1.56 1.36 10.79
CA LEU A 137 1.00 2.63 10.34
C LEU A 137 0.36 3.41 11.50
N ASP A 138 -0.47 2.77 12.30
CA ASP A 138 -1.20 3.42 13.40
C ASP A 138 -0.26 3.90 14.52
N THR A 139 0.76 3.12 14.86
CA THR A 139 1.59 3.37 16.04
C THR A 139 2.75 4.33 15.79
N VAL A 140 3.37 4.29 14.60
CA VAL A 140 4.58 5.07 14.31
C VAL A 140 4.45 6.04 13.14
N VAL A 141 3.61 5.75 12.14
CA VAL A 141 3.45 6.60 10.95
C VAL A 141 2.44 7.73 11.21
N VAL A 142 1.25 7.39 11.70
CA VAL A 142 0.17 8.35 11.97
C VAL A 142 0.61 9.51 12.89
N PRO A 143 1.40 9.30 13.97
CA PRO A 143 1.90 10.40 14.78
C PRO A 143 2.77 11.40 14.00
N GLN A 144 3.60 10.94 13.07
CA GLN A 144 4.46 11.80 12.26
C GLN A 144 3.64 12.56 11.20
N LEU A 145 2.68 11.89 10.56
CA LEU A 145 1.74 12.52 9.62
C LEU A 145 0.94 13.66 10.28
N LYS A 146 0.54 13.51 11.55
CA LYS A 146 -0.16 14.57 12.31
C LYS A 146 0.69 15.84 12.50
N ASN A 147 2.02 15.73 12.43
CA ASN A 147 2.94 16.85 12.51
C ASN A 147 3.28 17.45 11.13
N GLY A 148 2.71 16.91 10.04
CA GLY A 148 3.02 17.32 8.66
C GLY A 148 4.36 16.79 8.16
N ASP A 149 4.97 15.82 8.85
CA ASP A 149 6.27 15.25 8.50
C ASP A 149 6.10 14.01 7.61
N TYR A 150 5.71 14.23 6.37
CA TYR A 150 5.36 13.18 5.41
C TYR A 150 6.55 12.30 5.02
N PHE A 151 7.70 12.91 4.77
CA PHE A 151 8.91 12.18 4.37
C PHE A 151 9.40 11.27 5.51
N SER A 152 9.51 11.78 6.74
CA SER A 152 9.95 10.96 7.87
C SER A 152 8.93 9.87 8.21
N ALA A 153 7.63 10.14 8.02
CA ALA A 153 6.57 9.15 8.13
C ALA A 153 6.79 7.95 7.19
N MET A 154 7.11 8.22 5.93
CA MET A 154 7.36 7.16 4.96
C MET A 154 8.69 6.44 5.20
N GLN A 155 9.77 7.15 5.56
CA GLN A 155 11.02 6.49 5.95
C GLN A 155 10.85 5.58 7.17
N THR A 156 10.06 6.03 8.15
CA THR A 156 9.73 5.24 9.34
C THR A 156 8.93 3.99 8.96
N ALA A 157 7.94 4.12 8.07
CA ALA A 157 7.17 2.98 7.57
C ALA A 157 8.08 1.92 6.91
N ILE A 158 8.95 2.35 5.97
CA ILE A 158 9.91 1.45 5.29
C ILE A 158 10.77 0.72 6.32
N ARG A 159 11.34 1.46 7.28
CA ARG A 159 12.24 0.90 8.29
C ARG A 159 11.54 -0.11 9.20
N GLU A 160 10.35 0.18 9.70
CA GLU A 160 9.66 -0.75 10.60
C GLU A 160 9.14 -1.99 9.85
N ILE A 161 8.69 -1.84 8.59
CA ILE A 161 8.35 -2.98 7.74
C ILE A 161 9.60 -3.83 7.47
N ASP A 162 10.73 -3.22 7.16
CA ASP A 162 11.99 -3.94 6.96
C ASP A 162 12.39 -4.73 8.22
N LYS A 163 12.28 -4.14 9.42
CA LYS A 163 12.55 -4.87 10.67
C LYS A 163 11.62 -6.07 10.87
N LEU A 164 10.33 -5.90 10.60
CA LEU A 164 9.34 -6.98 10.74
C LEU A 164 9.60 -8.11 9.72
N MET A 165 9.92 -7.76 8.48
CA MET A 165 10.31 -8.72 7.45
C MET A 165 11.57 -9.49 7.89
N GLN A 166 12.58 -8.82 8.45
CA GLN A 166 13.79 -9.48 8.97
C GLN A 166 13.51 -10.44 10.12
N SER A 167 12.58 -10.13 11.04
CA SER A 167 12.31 -10.98 12.20
C SER A 167 11.58 -12.27 11.87
N ASN A 168 10.91 -12.31 10.71
CA ASN A 168 10.02 -13.39 10.30
C ASN A 168 10.63 -14.31 9.21
N LEU A 169 11.91 -14.07 8.84
CA LEU A 169 12.72 -14.89 7.91
C LEU A 169 13.70 -15.79 8.67
#